data_AF-A0A9X9M9F3-F1
#
_entry.id   AF-A0A9X9M9F3-F1
#
_cell.length_a   1.000
_cell.length_b   1.000
_cell.length_c   1.000
_cell.angle_alpha   90.00
_cell.angle_beta   90.00
_cell.angle_gamma   90.00
#
_symmetry.space_group_name_H-M   'P 1'
#
loop_
_entity.id
_entity.type
_entity.pdbx_description
1 polymer ?
#
loop_
_entity_poly.entity_id
_entity_poly.type
_entity_poly.pdbx_seq_one_letter_code
_entity_poly.pdbx_strand_id
1 'polypeptide(L)'
;QGLLSHILSVFRFDTKEVGLFTQGLEFTPADYCPGLLKNMVLSLVSELRENHLNGFNTQRRIVPEKIRLLSQICIPLVTLPDIEPLVEALLTYHGHERQEVLWPEFFDAVNEAFLLKKISLPESAVVCLWLRHLPSLEKATLHLFEKLISSARNFLRRIECFLKDSLL
;
A
#
# COMPACT_ATOMS: atom_id res chain seq x y z
N GLN A 1 6.53 23.08 23.00
CA GLN A 1 5.67 21.88 22.86
C GLN A 1 5.58 21.55 21.38
N GLY A 2 6.21 20.47 20.93
CA GLY A 2 6.29 20.13 19.50
C GLY A 2 4.97 19.60 18.97
N LEU A 3 4.64 19.89 17.72
CA LEU A 3 3.37 19.53 17.06
C LEU A 3 3.01 18.04 17.23
N LEU A 4 4.01 17.16 17.18
CA LEU A 4 3.91 15.71 17.46
C LEU A 4 3.41 15.37 18.87
N SER A 5 3.69 16.20 19.87
CA SER A 5 3.14 16.03 21.21
C SER A 5 1.63 16.39 21.31
N HIS A 6 1.09 17.20 20.39
CA HIS A 6 -0.36 17.46 20.25
C HIS A 6 -1.08 16.36 19.44
N ILE A 7 -0.35 15.60 18.62
CA ILE A 7 -0.84 14.48 17.80
C ILE A 7 -0.91 13.18 18.63
N LEU A 8 -0.07 13.07 19.67
CA LEU A 8 0.04 11.91 20.53
C LEU A 8 -0.92 11.94 21.73
N SER A 9 -1.41 13.10 22.18
CA SER A 9 -2.42 13.17 23.26
C SER A 9 -3.80 12.74 22.77
N VAL A 10 -4.08 13.16 21.54
CA VAL A 10 -5.18 12.81 20.69
C VAL A 10 -5.44 11.32 20.54
N PHE A 11 -4.39 10.52 20.61
CA PHE A 11 -4.45 9.08 20.40
C PHE A 11 -4.25 8.27 21.70
N ARG A 12 -4.52 8.85 22.89
CA ARG A 12 -5.59 8.25 23.72
C ARG A 12 -6.91 8.63 23.10
N PHE A 13 -7.05 8.17 21.86
CA PHE A 13 -8.10 8.37 20.88
C PHE A 13 -9.19 9.28 21.51
N ASP A 14 -8.88 10.57 21.63
CA ASP A 14 -9.43 11.83 21.07
C ASP A 14 -8.55 13.02 21.53
N THR A 15 -8.30 14.13 20.80
CA THR A 15 -8.81 14.69 19.53
C THR A 15 -8.22 14.05 18.25
N LYS A 16 -8.67 12.83 17.90
CA LYS A 16 -8.14 11.81 16.94
C LYS A 16 -7.68 12.42 15.61
N GLU A 17 -6.78 11.74 14.90
CA GLU A 17 -6.32 12.05 13.51
C GLU A 17 -5.19 13.07 13.38
N VAL A 18 -4.89 13.82 14.44
CA VAL A 18 -4.31 15.18 14.38
C VAL A 18 -2.93 15.39 13.74
N GLY A 19 -2.19 14.40 13.25
CA GLY A 19 -1.03 14.78 12.43
C GLY A 19 -0.13 13.73 11.80
N LEU A 20 -0.59 12.48 11.73
CA LEU A 20 -0.20 11.64 10.60
C LEU A 20 -0.83 12.15 9.28
N PHE A 21 -1.75 13.10 9.38
CA PHE A 21 -2.14 14.05 8.33
C PHE A 21 -1.12 15.19 8.14
N THR A 22 -0.46 15.74 9.17
CA THR A 22 0.47 16.89 9.01
C THR A 22 1.76 16.55 8.27
N GLN A 23 2.00 15.29 7.92
CA GLN A 23 3.27 14.79 7.40
C GLN A 23 3.14 14.00 6.09
N GLY A 24 1.99 14.08 5.42
CA GLY A 24 1.91 13.62 4.04
C GLY A 24 2.59 14.58 3.05
N LEU A 25 2.70 15.88 3.37
CA LEU A 25 2.77 16.87 2.30
C LEU A 25 3.57 18.18 2.46
N GLU A 26 4.22 18.60 3.56
CA GLU A 26 5.25 19.67 3.49
C GLU A 26 6.04 19.86 4.80
N PHE A 27 7.25 19.31 4.84
CA PHE A 27 8.23 19.54 5.90
C PHE A 27 8.86 20.94 5.75
N THR A 28 9.03 21.69 6.85
CA THR A 28 10.17 22.61 6.94
C THR A 28 11.46 21.78 7.09
N PRO A 29 12.50 22.05 6.28
CA PRO A 29 13.62 21.14 6.03
C PRO A 29 14.66 21.19 7.14
N ALA A 30 14.27 20.91 8.39
CA ALA A 30 15.22 20.79 9.49
C ALA A 30 15.52 19.32 9.81
N ASP A 31 14.53 18.43 9.98
CA ASP A 31 14.82 17.08 10.48
C ASP A 31 13.86 15.98 9.95
N TYR A 32 13.94 15.62 8.66
CA TYR A 32 13.46 14.30 8.21
C TYR A 32 14.31 13.23 8.90
N CYS A 33 13.74 12.49 9.85
CA CYS A 33 14.43 11.39 10.52
C CYS A 33 13.90 10.03 10.02
N PRO A 34 14.47 9.47 8.94
CA PRO A 34 14.03 8.19 8.37
C PRO A 34 14.10 7.03 9.38
N GLY A 35 14.99 7.12 10.37
CA GLY A 35 15.07 6.14 11.46
C GLY A 35 13.80 6.10 12.33
N LEU A 36 13.15 7.26 12.56
CA LEU A 36 11.92 7.31 13.35
C LEU A 36 10.75 6.69 12.59
N LEU A 37 10.59 7.06 11.31
CA LEU A 37 9.52 6.54 10.46
C LEU A 37 9.60 5.02 10.32
N LYS A 38 10.81 4.50 10.07
CA LYS A 38 11.07 3.06 10.00
C LYS A 38 10.67 2.33 11.28
N ASN A 39 11.01 2.87 12.45
CA ASN A 39 10.64 2.26 13.73
C ASN A 39 9.13 2.28 13.99
N MET A 40 8.44 3.35 13.56
CA MET A 40 6.98 3.45 13.65
C MET A 40 6.30 2.39 12.78
N VAL A 41 6.76 2.25 11.52
CA VAL A 41 6.24 1.25 10.59
C VAL A 41 6.45 -0.17 11.12
N LEU A 42 7.65 -0.49 11.59
CA LEU A 42 7.95 -1.81 12.16
C LEU A 42 7.08 -2.12 13.38
N SER A 43 6.81 -1.13 14.24
CA SER A 43 5.92 -1.29 15.39
C SER A 43 4.50 -1.59 14.96
N LEU A 44 3.96 -0.85 13.99
CA LEU A 44 2.61 -1.10 13.45
C LEU A 44 2.51 -2.48 12.77
N VAL A 45 3.53 -2.88 12.00
CA VAL A 45 3.59 -4.20 11.37
C VAL A 45 3.60 -5.31 12.42
N SER A 46 4.38 -5.16 13.50
CA SER A 46 4.37 -6.13 14.61
C SER A 46 2.99 -6.21 15.29
N GLU A 47 2.32 -5.07 15.50
CA GLU A 47 0.97 -5.03 16.08
C GLU A 47 -0.03 -5.76 15.17
N LEU A 48 0.01 -5.52 13.85
CA LEU A 48 -0.85 -6.21 12.87
C LEU A 48 -0.61 -7.73 12.86
N ARG A 49 0.66 -8.15 12.88
CA ARG A 49 1.04 -9.57 12.90
C ARG A 49 0.68 -10.26 14.21
N GLU A 50 0.87 -9.60 15.35
CA GLU A 50 0.47 -10.13 16.66
C GLU A 50 -1.05 -10.35 16.73
N ASN A 51 -1.84 -9.46 16.14
CA ASN A 51 -3.29 -9.63 16.06
C ASN A 51 -3.71 -10.81 15.19
N HIS A 52 -2.97 -11.10 14.12
CA HIS A 52 -3.19 -12.28 13.29
C HIS A 52 -2.89 -13.59 14.04
N LEU A 53 -1.88 -13.60 14.93
CA LEU A 53 -1.43 -14.79 15.66
C LEU A 53 -2.20 -15.03 16.98
N ASN A 54 -2.67 -13.98 17.66
CA ASN A 54 -3.27 -14.05 19.00
C ASN A 54 -4.81 -14.13 19.01
N GLY A 55 -5.44 -14.88 18.10
CA GLY A 55 -6.91 -14.97 17.94
C GLY A 55 -7.75 -15.18 19.22
N PHE A 56 -7.13 -15.59 20.35
CA PHE A 56 -7.76 -15.87 21.64
C PHE A 56 -7.59 -14.78 22.73
N ASN A 57 -6.71 -13.78 22.57
CA ASN A 57 -6.47 -12.77 23.62
C ASN A 57 -7.26 -11.48 23.36
N THR A 58 -8.40 -11.31 24.02
CA THR A 58 -9.35 -10.20 23.87
C THR A 58 -8.83 -8.82 24.31
N GLN A 59 -7.69 -8.77 25.00
CA GLN A 59 -7.24 -7.54 25.69
C GLN A 59 -6.37 -6.60 24.84
N ARG A 60 -5.96 -7.01 23.63
CA ARG A 60 -5.07 -6.23 22.75
C ARG A 60 -5.46 -6.27 21.27
N ARG A 61 -6.74 -6.49 20.98
CA ARG A 61 -7.25 -6.50 19.60
C ARG A 61 -7.20 -5.08 19.03
N ILE A 62 -6.56 -4.92 17.86
CA ILE A 62 -6.75 -3.69 17.09
C ILE A 62 -8.23 -3.60 16.71
N VAL A 63 -8.87 -2.49 17.05
CA VAL A 63 -10.25 -2.20 16.66
C VAL A 63 -10.29 -2.04 15.12
N PRO A 64 -11.24 -2.66 14.40
CA PRO A 64 -11.37 -2.54 12.94
C PRO A 64 -11.32 -1.09 12.43
N GLU A 65 -11.86 -0.15 13.20
CA GLU A 65 -11.80 1.29 12.95
C GLU A 65 -10.36 1.83 12.81
N LYS A 66 -9.42 1.34 13.63
CA LYS A 66 -8.01 1.72 13.56
C LYS A 66 -7.35 1.16 12.29
N ILE A 67 -7.69 -0.05 11.86
CA ILE A 67 -7.20 -0.62 10.57
C ILE A 67 -7.71 0.20 9.40
N ARG A 68 -9.00 0.56 9.43
CA ARG A 68 -9.64 1.38 8.41
C ARG A 68 -8.96 2.74 8.30
N LEU A 69 -8.70 3.40 9.42
CA LEU A 69 -7.96 4.68 9.47
C LEU A 69 -6.53 4.55 8.94
N LEU A 70 -5.80 3.50 9.33
CA LEU A 70 -4.45 3.25 8.84
C LEU A 70 -4.43 3.08 7.31
N SER A 71 -5.41 2.38 6.75
CA SER A 71 -5.52 2.22 5.30
C SER A 71 -5.74 3.56 4.58
N GLN A 72 -6.58 4.45 5.13
CA GLN A 72 -6.79 5.79 4.58
C GLN A 72 -5.51 6.64 4.62
N ILE A 73 -4.79 6.62 5.75
CA ILE A 73 -3.56 7.40 5.93
C ILE A 73 -2.46 6.92 4.97
N CYS A 74 -2.44 5.62 4.65
CA CYS A 74 -1.45 5.09 3.73
C CYS A 74 -1.66 5.52 2.27
N ILE A 75 -2.87 5.94 1.86
CA ILE A 75 -3.21 6.30 0.47
C ILE A 75 -2.18 7.26 -0.17
N PRO A 76 -1.90 8.45 0.38
CA PRO A 76 -0.91 9.36 -0.21
C PRO A 76 0.55 8.88 -0.04
N LEU A 77 0.80 7.89 0.81
CA LEU A 77 2.13 7.45 1.20
C LEU A 77 2.56 6.12 0.55
N VAL A 78 1.69 5.46 -0.22
CA VAL A 78 1.91 4.11 -0.75
C VAL A 78 3.18 3.95 -1.58
N THR A 79 3.71 5.03 -2.15
CA THR A 79 4.94 5.01 -2.96
C THR A 79 6.21 5.21 -2.14
N LEU A 80 6.10 5.49 -0.84
CA LEU A 80 7.27 5.66 0.03
C LEU A 80 7.82 4.28 0.42
N PRO A 81 9.11 4.01 0.19
CA PRO A 81 9.69 2.70 0.48
C PRO A 81 9.63 2.34 1.96
N ASP A 82 9.71 3.34 2.85
CA ASP A 82 9.59 3.14 4.29
C ASP A 82 8.20 2.64 4.73
N ILE A 83 7.17 2.85 3.90
CA ILE A 83 5.78 2.48 4.18
C ILE A 83 5.39 1.12 3.56
N GLU A 84 6.18 0.62 2.60
CA GLU A 84 5.93 -0.66 1.91
C GLU A 84 5.63 -1.84 2.86
N PRO A 85 6.38 -2.05 3.98
CA PRO A 85 6.07 -3.12 4.93
C PRO A 85 4.70 -2.98 5.60
N LEU A 86 4.23 -1.74 5.81
CA LEU A 86 2.90 -1.48 6.36
C LEU A 86 1.81 -1.78 5.33
N VAL A 87 2.03 -1.41 4.06
CA VAL A 87 1.11 -1.74 2.96
C VAL A 87 0.96 -3.26 2.83
N GLU A 88 2.07 -4.00 2.84
CA GLU A 88 2.06 -5.45 2.82
C GLU A 88 1.27 -6.03 4.01
N ALA A 89 1.52 -5.54 5.22
CA ALA A 89 0.84 -6.00 6.42
C ALA A 89 -0.67 -5.70 6.40
N LEU A 90 -1.09 -4.55 5.85
CA LEU A 90 -2.50 -4.22 5.67
C LEU A 90 -3.17 -5.15 4.65
N LEU A 91 -2.54 -5.37 3.49
CA LEU A 91 -3.08 -6.25 2.45
C LEU A 91 -3.21 -7.71 2.91
N THR A 92 -2.30 -8.17 3.74
CA THR A 92 -2.31 -9.54 4.30
C THR A 92 -3.12 -9.65 5.59
N TYR A 93 -3.63 -8.55 6.14
CA TYR A 93 -4.50 -8.56 7.32
C TYR A 93 -5.89 -9.10 6.96
N HIS A 94 -6.19 -10.29 7.48
CA HIS A 94 -7.51 -10.90 7.44
C HIS A 94 -8.11 -10.81 8.85
N GLY A 95 -8.86 -9.74 9.11
CA GLY A 95 -9.61 -9.60 10.36
C GLY A 95 -10.66 -10.71 10.53
N HIS A 96 -11.26 -10.81 11.72
CA HIS A 96 -12.37 -11.73 11.97
C HIS A 96 -13.74 -11.22 11.48
N GLU A 97 -13.75 -10.04 10.86
CA GLU A 97 -14.94 -9.36 10.36
C GLU A 97 -15.45 -10.04 9.08
N ARG A 98 -16.77 -10.08 8.88
CA ARG A 98 -17.38 -10.58 7.64
C ARG A 98 -17.28 -9.58 6.48
N GLN A 99 -16.98 -8.32 6.80
CA GLN A 99 -16.88 -7.22 5.84
C GLN A 99 -15.43 -6.77 5.69
N GLU A 100 -15.14 -6.20 4.52
CA GLU A 100 -13.85 -5.59 4.22
C GLU A 100 -13.61 -4.38 5.15
N VAL A 101 -12.47 -4.38 5.83
CA VAL A 101 -12.09 -3.38 6.84
C VAL A 101 -11.25 -2.26 6.22
N LEU A 102 -10.50 -2.57 5.16
CA LEU A 102 -9.68 -1.60 4.46
C LEU A 102 -10.53 -0.68 3.60
N TRP A 103 -10.07 0.56 3.46
CA TRP A 103 -10.72 1.56 2.63
C TRP A 103 -10.59 1.20 1.13
N PRO A 104 -11.65 1.26 0.31
CA PRO A 104 -11.58 0.90 -1.11
C PRO A 104 -10.48 1.65 -1.88
N GLU A 105 -10.36 2.95 -1.65
CA GLU A 105 -9.42 3.84 -2.33
C GLU A 105 -7.96 3.54 -1.95
N PHE A 106 -7.73 2.83 -0.84
CA PHE A 106 -6.42 2.28 -0.53
C PHE A 106 -6.03 1.17 -1.51
N PHE A 107 -6.94 0.27 -1.86
CA PHE A 107 -6.66 -0.75 -2.87
C PHE A 107 -6.41 -0.14 -4.24
N ASP A 108 -7.17 0.89 -4.62
CA ASP A 108 -6.93 1.64 -5.86
C ASP A 108 -5.52 2.25 -5.88
N ALA A 109 -5.16 2.99 -4.82
CA ALA A 109 -3.86 3.64 -4.72
C ALA A 109 -2.70 2.64 -4.78
N VAL A 110 -2.82 1.52 -4.06
CA VAL A 110 -1.79 0.46 -4.08
C VAL A 110 -1.71 -0.20 -5.44
N ASN A 111 -2.84 -0.48 -6.09
CA ASN A 111 -2.86 -1.08 -7.42
C ASN A 111 -2.22 -0.16 -8.47
N GLU A 112 -2.53 1.13 -8.45
CA GLU A 112 -1.88 2.10 -9.33
C GLU A 112 -0.37 2.17 -9.09
N ALA A 113 0.05 2.25 -7.83
CA ALA A 113 1.46 2.26 -7.48
C ALA A 113 2.17 0.99 -7.96
N PHE A 114 1.53 -0.17 -7.83
CA PHE A 114 2.05 -1.46 -8.26
C PHE A 114 2.18 -1.55 -9.79
N LEU A 115 1.14 -1.19 -10.54
CA LEU A 115 1.17 -1.20 -12.01
C LEU A 115 2.22 -0.22 -12.58
N LEU A 116 2.38 0.93 -11.93
CA LEU A 116 3.42 1.92 -12.26
C LEU A 116 4.82 1.54 -11.74
N LYS A 117 4.97 0.38 -11.07
CA LYS A 117 6.22 -0.10 -10.47
C LYS A 117 6.86 0.88 -9.47
N LYS A 118 6.02 1.64 -8.76
CA LYS A 118 6.43 2.57 -7.70
C LYS A 118 6.54 1.92 -6.32
N ILE A 119 6.03 0.69 -6.18
CA ILE A 119 6.09 -0.15 -4.98
C ILE A 119 6.43 -1.58 -5.40
N SER A 120 7.16 -2.31 -4.55
CA SER A 120 7.51 -3.71 -4.78
C SER A 120 6.83 -4.62 -3.75
N LEU A 121 5.69 -5.19 -4.10
CA LEU A 121 4.94 -6.07 -3.20
C LEU A 121 5.29 -7.55 -3.43
N PRO A 122 5.34 -8.38 -2.37
CA PRO A 122 5.45 -9.82 -2.53
C PRO A 122 4.18 -10.40 -3.18
N GLU A 123 4.32 -11.53 -3.86
CA GLU A 123 3.22 -12.19 -4.57
C GLU A 123 2.00 -12.42 -3.67
N SER A 124 2.21 -12.81 -2.41
CA SER A 124 1.14 -12.99 -1.43
C SER A 124 0.30 -11.73 -1.23
N ALA A 125 0.92 -10.57 -1.09
CA ALA A 125 0.22 -9.30 -0.91
C ALA A 125 -0.53 -8.89 -2.17
N VAL A 126 0.04 -9.12 -3.36
CA VAL A 126 -0.61 -8.85 -4.65
C VAL A 126 -1.83 -9.76 -4.85
N VAL A 127 -1.71 -11.04 -4.50
CA VAL A 127 -2.84 -11.97 -4.54
C VAL A 127 -3.93 -11.54 -3.56
N CYS A 128 -3.57 -11.14 -2.33
CA CYS A 128 -4.54 -10.61 -1.36
C CYS A 128 -5.24 -9.35 -1.86
N LEU A 129 -4.53 -8.42 -2.51
CA LEU A 129 -5.12 -7.24 -3.16
C LEU A 129 -6.18 -7.65 -4.18
N TRP A 130 -5.87 -8.58 -5.09
CA TRP A 130 -6.80 -9.00 -6.14
C TRP A 130 -8.00 -9.80 -5.62
N LEU A 131 -7.80 -10.64 -4.60
CA LEU A 131 -8.89 -11.41 -3.99
C LEU A 131 -9.89 -10.51 -3.25
N ARG A 132 -9.43 -9.39 -2.70
CA ARG A 132 -10.23 -8.45 -1.90
C ARG A 132 -10.81 -7.30 -2.72
N HIS A 133 -10.18 -6.99 -3.86
CA HIS A 133 -10.55 -5.85 -4.70
C HIS A 133 -10.59 -6.22 -6.19
N LEU A 134 -11.79 -6.55 -6.67
CA LEU A 134 -12.03 -6.95 -8.06
C LEU A 134 -11.54 -5.93 -9.11
N PRO A 135 -11.76 -4.60 -8.94
CA PRO A 135 -11.25 -3.62 -9.91
C PRO A 135 -9.73 -3.65 -10.08
N SER A 136 -8.98 -3.98 -9.01
CA SER A 136 -7.52 -4.15 -9.12
C SER A 136 -7.15 -5.33 -10.01
N LEU A 137 -7.86 -6.46 -9.89
CA LEU A 137 -7.65 -7.62 -10.75
C LEU A 137 -7.99 -7.31 -12.21
N GLU A 138 -9.13 -6.67 -12.45
CA GLU A 138 -9.55 -6.24 -13.79
C GLU A 138 -8.49 -5.34 -14.45
N LYS A 139 -8.01 -4.33 -13.72
CA LYS A 139 -6.99 -3.42 -14.26
C LYS A 139 -5.64 -4.10 -14.49
N ALA A 140 -5.24 -5.02 -13.61
CA ALA A 140 -4.01 -5.80 -13.80
C ALA A 140 -4.09 -6.71 -15.03
N THR A 141 -5.23 -7.38 -15.25
CA THR A 141 -5.42 -8.22 -16.43
C THR A 141 -5.45 -7.40 -17.72
N LEU A 142 -6.14 -6.26 -17.75
CA LEU A 142 -6.12 -5.33 -18.89
C LEU A 142 -4.71 -4.85 -19.21
N HIS A 143 -3.95 -4.42 -18.21
CA HIS A 143 -2.57 -3.99 -18.39
C HIS A 143 -1.66 -5.11 -18.94
N LEU A 144 -1.89 -6.37 -18.53
CA LEU A 144 -1.19 -7.53 -19.11
C LEU A 144 -1.56 -7.75 -20.58
N PHE A 145 -2.84 -7.66 -20.94
CA PHE A 145 -3.29 -7.77 -22.34
C PHE A 145 -2.68 -6.67 -23.20
N GLU A 146 -2.70 -5.41 -22.75
CA GLU A 146 -2.09 -4.28 -23.46
C GLU A 146 -0.59 -4.50 -23.69
N LYS A 147 0.12 -5.01 -22.69
CA LYS A 147 1.55 -5.32 -22.77
C LYS A 147 1.83 -6.46 -23.77
N LEU A 148 1.02 -7.51 -23.76
CA LEU A 148 1.14 -8.63 -24.70
C LEU A 148 0.89 -8.19 -26.14
N ILE A 149 -0.18 -7.42 -26.38
CA ILE A 149 -0.53 -6.88 -27.70
C ILE A 149 0.58 -5.96 -28.21
N SER A 150 1.08 -5.05 -27.36
CA SER A 150 2.18 -4.14 -27.70
C SER A 150 3.47 -4.89 -28.03
N SER A 151 3.80 -5.93 -27.26
CA SER A 151 4.96 -6.79 -27.51
C SER A 151 4.85 -7.52 -28.85
N ALA A 152 3.69 -8.11 -29.14
CA ALA A 152 3.45 -8.79 -30.41
C ALA A 152 3.59 -7.84 -31.60
N ARG A 153 3.04 -6.62 -31.50
CA ARG A 153 3.17 -5.60 -32.54
C ARG A 153 4.62 -5.16 -32.76
N ASN A 154 5.37 -4.96 -31.68
CA ASN A 154 6.79 -4.60 -31.75
C ASN A 154 7.63 -5.71 -32.39
N PHE A 155 7.32 -6.97 -32.10
CA PHE A 155 7.97 -8.12 -32.71
C PHE A 155 7.73 -8.19 -34.23
N LEU A 156 6.48 -8.04 -34.66
CA LEU A 156 6.12 -8.01 -36.09
C LEU A 156 6.83 -6.87 -36.83
N ARG A 157 6.85 -5.67 -36.25
CA ARG A 157 7.57 -4.52 -36.82
C ARG A 157 9.07 -4.79 -36.96
N ARG A 158 9.67 -5.49 -35.98
CA ARG A 158 11.09 -5.85 -36.03
C ARG A 158 11.39 -6.85 -37.16
N ILE A 159 10.52 -7.84 -37.37
CA ILE A 159 10.62 -8.77 -38.50
C ILE A 159 10.50 -8.02 -39.83
N GLU A 160 9.54 -7.10 -39.94
CA GLU A 160 9.36 -6.29 -41.15
C GLU A 160 10.62 -5.47 -41.49
N CYS A 161 11.25 -4.86 -40.48
CA CYS A 161 12.54 -4.18 -40.65
C CYS A 161 13.63 -5.14 -41.15
N PHE A 162 13.79 -6.31 -40.54
CA PHE A 162 14.79 -7.30 -40.98
C PHE A 162 14.58 -7.76 -42.43
N LEU A 163 13.32 -7.96 -42.85
CA LEU A 163 13.01 -8.32 -44.23
C LEU A 163 13.35 -7.18 -45.19
N LYS A 164 13.02 -5.93 -44.85
CA LYS A 164 13.36 -4.76 -45.66
C LYS A 164 14.87 -4.57 -45.78
N ASP A 165 15.62 -4.75 -44.68
CA ASP A 165 17.08 -4.62 -44.65
C ASP A 165 17.79 -5.75 -45.42
N SER A 166 17.16 -6.92 -45.55
CA SER A 166 17.72 -8.06 -46.31
C SER A 166 17.38 -8.01 -47.81
N LEU A 167 16.45 -7.14 -48.22
CA LEU A 167 16.01 -6.96 -49.61
C LEU A 167 16.71 -5.77 -50.31
N LEU A 168 17.55 -5.03 -49.58
CA LEU A 168 18.44 -3.97 -50.07
C LEU A 168 19.87 -4.50 -50.22
#